data_AF-Q9PC98-F1
#
_entry.id   AF-Q9PC98-F1
#
_cell.length_a   1.000
_cell.length_b   1.000
_cell.length_c   1.000
_cell.angle_alpha   90.00
_cell.angle_beta   90.00
_cell.angle_gamma   90.00
#
_symmetry.space_group_name_H-M   'P 1'
#
loop_
_entity.id
_entity.type
_entity.pdbx_description
1 polymer ?
#
loop_
_entity_poly.entity_id
_entity_poly.type
_entity_poly.pdbx_seq_one_letter_code
_entity_poly.pdbx_strand_id
1 'polypeptide(L)'
;MSKLSVLDADPLFAHQYISSLTSFISDLQRYIDFIDESLSKIFTDASDVSDEITLKIVESISLSLADILYELFSLEARLTHLSSLPLR
;
A
#
# COMPACT_ATOMS: atom_id res chain seq x y z
N MET A 1 2.24 19.97 -22.16
CA MET A 1 0.98 19.70 -21.46
C MET A 1 1.28 18.75 -20.30
N SER A 2 1.01 19.14 -19.06
CA SER A 2 1.15 18.23 -17.91
C SER A 2 0.17 17.06 -18.07
N LYS A 3 0.59 15.82 -17.80
CA LYS A 3 -0.30 14.64 -17.83
C LYS A 3 -1.51 14.77 -16.89
N LEU A 4 -1.46 15.70 -15.94
CA LEU A 4 -2.50 15.94 -14.94
C LEU A 4 -3.51 17.01 -15.35
N SER A 5 -3.41 17.61 -16.55
CA SER A 5 -4.36 18.64 -17.01
C SER A 5 -5.81 18.15 -17.13
N VAL A 6 -6.03 16.83 -17.12
CA VAL A 6 -7.37 16.23 -17.07
C VAL A 6 -8.05 16.48 -15.71
N LEU A 7 -7.27 16.63 -14.63
CA LEU A 7 -7.79 16.93 -13.30
C LEU A 7 -8.24 18.39 -13.18
N ASP A 8 -7.66 19.28 -13.99
CA ASP A 8 -8.05 20.70 -14.05
C ASP A 8 -9.39 20.91 -14.77
N ALA A 9 -9.87 19.92 -15.53
CA ALA A 9 -11.13 20.02 -16.28
C ALA A 9 -12.36 19.84 -15.38
N ASP A 10 -12.23 19.08 -14.28
CA ASP A 10 -13.28 18.88 -13.28
C ASP A 10 -12.65 18.75 -11.87
N PRO A 11 -12.49 19.87 -11.15
CA PRO A 11 -11.87 19.89 -9.83
C PRO A 11 -12.65 19.09 -8.78
N LEU A 12 -13.98 19.00 -8.90
CA LEU A 12 -14.81 18.24 -7.97
C LEU A 12 -14.60 16.74 -8.16
N PHE A 13 -14.60 16.28 -9.41
CA PHE A 13 -14.28 14.89 -9.75
C PHE A 13 -12.86 14.54 -9.30
N ALA A 14 -11.88 15.40 -9.56
CA ALA A 14 -10.49 15.18 -9.14
C ALA A 14 -10.37 15.02 -7.62
N HIS A 15 -11.06 15.87 -6.85
CA HIS A 15 -11.09 15.79 -5.39
C HIS A 15 -11.72 14.47 -4.90
N GLN A 16 -12.87 14.09 -5.45
CA GLN A 16 -13.55 12.84 -5.10
C GLN A 16 -12.71 11.60 -5.47
N TYR A 17 -12.03 11.64 -6.62
CA TYR A 17 -11.13 10.58 -7.07
C TYR A 17 -9.93 10.43 -6.13
N ILE A 18 -9.26 11.53 -5.79
CA ILE A 18 -8.13 11.53 -4.84
C ILE A 18 -8.58 11.03 -3.47
N SER A 19 -9.74 11.49 -2.98
CA SER A 19 -10.30 11.02 -1.71
C SER A 19 -10.57 9.51 -1.73
N SER A 20 -11.14 8.99 -2.82
CA SER A 20 -11.43 7.56 -2.98
C SER A 20 -10.15 6.72 -3.01
N LEU A 21 -9.12 7.19 -3.73
CA LEU A 21 -7.81 6.54 -3.74
C LEU A 21 -7.15 6.55 -2.36
N THR A 22 -7.28 7.64 -1.60
CA THR A 22 -6.73 7.74 -0.24
C THR A 22 -7.38 6.72 0.70
N SER A 23 -8.71 6.57 0.63
CA SER A 23 -9.43 5.54 1.37
C SER A 23 -9.00 4.14 0.95
N PHE A 24 -8.87 3.89 -0.35
CA PHE A 24 -8.41 2.60 -0.88
C PHE A 24 -7.00 2.23 -0.38
N ILE A 25 -6.08 3.20 -0.30
CA ILE A 25 -4.75 2.97 0.28
C ILE A 25 -4.85 2.59 1.75
N SER A 26 -5.71 3.27 2.51
CA SER A 26 -5.91 2.95 3.94
C SER A 26 -6.43 1.52 4.12
N ASP A 27 -7.31 1.06 3.23
CA ASP A 27 -7.78 -0.33 3.25
C ASP A 27 -6.65 -1.31 2.89
N LEU A 28 -5.83 -1.00 1.87
CA LEU A 28 -4.66 -1.80 1.53
C LEU A 28 -3.65 -1.91 2.68
N GLN A 29 -3.37 -0.81 3.38
CA GLN A 29 -2.49 -0.81 4.55
C GLN A 29 -3.00 -1.78 5.62
N ARG A 30 -4.30 -1.77 5.94
CA ARG A 30 -4.91 -2.71 6.90
C ARG A 30 -4.76 -4.17 6.48
N TYR A 31 -4.92 -4.47 5.20
CA TYR A 31 -4.73 -5.83 4.69
C TYR A 31 -3.26 -6.25 4.77
N ILE A 32 -2.32 -5.35 4.49
CA ILE A 32 -0.90 -5.62 4.62
C ILE A 32 -0.54 -5.89 6.08
N ASP A 33 -1.01 -5.08 7.01
CA ASP A 33 -0.79 -5.29 8.45
C ASP A 33 -1.32 -6.67 8.90
N PHE A 34 -2.49 -7.07 8.41
CA PHE A 34 -3.06 -8.39 8.69
C PHE A 34 -2.22 -9.54 8.12
N ILE A 35 -1.67 -9.36 6.92
CA ILE A 35 -0.78 -10.35 6.29
C ILE A 35 0.52 -10.45 7.09
N ASP A 36 1.12 -9.32 7.47
CA ASP A 36 2.36 -9.27 8.24
C ASP A 36 2.22 -9.96 9.61
N GLU A 37 1.10 -9.71 10.31
CA GLU A 37 0.77 -10.39 11.57
C GLU A 37 0.63 -11.90 11.36
N SER A 38 -0.01 -12.31 10.26
CA SER A 38 -0.20 -13.72 9.91
C SER A 38 1.13 -14.41 9.59
N LEU A 39 2.00 -13.76 8.82
CA LEU A 39 3.33 -14.26 8.49
C LEU A 39 4.21 -14.39 9.74
N SER A 40 4.14 -13.43 10.66
CA SER A 40 4.86 -13.47 11.94
C SER A 40 4.47 -14.68 12.80
N LYS A 41 3.18 -15.04 12.81
CA LYS A 41 2.70 -16.25 13.51
C LYS A 41 3.23 -17.52 12.84
N ILE A 42 3.11 -17.61 11.51
CA ILE A 42 3.61 -18.78 10.75
C ILE A 42 5.13 -18.93 10.93
N PHE A 43 5.88 -17.83 10.92
CA PHE A 43 7.32 -17.82 11.17
C PHE A 43 7.64 -18.42 12.54
N THR A 44 6.92 -17.98 13.58
CA THR A 44 7.11 -18.46 14.95
C THR A 44 6.84 -19.96 15.03
N ASP A 45 5.69 -20.41 14.53
CA ASP A 45 5.28 -21.82 14.54
C ASP A 45 6.27 -22.70 13.76
N ALA A 46 6.74 -22.24 12.59
CA ALA A 46 7.70 -22.96 11.76
C ALA A 46 9.10 -23.00 12.41
N SER A 47 9.51 -21.91 13.06
CA SER A 47 10.78 -21.84 13.78
C SER A 47 10.79 -22.82 14.96
N ASP A 48 9.69 -22.90 15.72
CA ASP A 48 9.56 -23.79 16.89
C ASP A 48 9.72 -25.26 16.52
N VAL A 49 9.28 -25.66 15.31
CA VAL A 49 9.42 -27.03 14.80
C VAL A 49 10.56 -27.23 13.80
N SER A 50 11.39 -26.19 13.57
CA SER A 50 12.49 -26.20 12.60
C SER A 50 12.06 -26.56 11.16
N ASP A 51 10.87 -26.12 10.73
CA ASP A 51 10.39 -26.28 9.36
C ASP A 51 11.02 -25.25 8.41
N GLU A 52 12.20 -25.59 7.91
CA GLU A 52 13.00 -24.76 7.01
C GLU A 52 12.30 -24.44 5.67
N ILE A 53 11.38 -25.29 5.21
CA ILE A 53 10.66 -25.04 3.95
C ILE A 53 9.65 -23.91 4.16
N THR A 54 8.88 -23.98 5.24
CA THR A 54 7.92 -22.94 5.59
C THR A 54 8.62 -21.61 5.87
N LEU A 55 9.76 -21.63 6.58
CA LEU A 55 10.54 -20.41 6.85
C LEU A 55 10.98 -19.69 5.56
N LYS A 56 11.49 -20.43 4.57
CA LYS A 56 11.87 -19.85 3.26
C LYS A 56 10.69 -19.30 2.48
N ILE A 57 9.53 -19.95 2.56
CA ILE A 57 8.30 -19.45 1.94
C ILE A 57 7.87 -18.13 2.61
N VAL A 58 7.88 -18.08 3.94
CA VAL A 58 7.54 -16.86 4.69
C VAL A 58 8.50 -15.72 4.37
N GLU A 59 9.80 -15.98 4.30
CA GLU A 59 10.81 -14.98 3.90
C GLU A 59 10.52 -14.44 2.49
N SER A 60 10.26 -15.32 1.52
CA SER A 60 9.93 -14.90 0.14
C SER A 60 8.66 -14.05 0.07
N ILE A 61 7.63 -14.39 0.85
CA ILE A 61 6.39 -13.61 0.89
C ILE A 61 6.65 -12.26 1.54
N SER A 62 7.42 -12.23 2.63
CA SER A 62 7.76 -11.01 3.36
C SER A 62 8.54 -10.02 2.48
N LEU A 63 9.48 -10.50 1.66
CA LEU A 63 10.18 -9.67 0.68
C LEU A 63 9.22 -9.06 -0.35
N SER A 64 8.28 -9.88 -0.86
CA SER A 64 7.26 -9.39 -1.81
C SER A 64 6.32 -8.36 -1.17
N LEU A 65 5.99 -8.55 0.11
CA LEU A 65 5.18 -7.60 0.87
C LEU A 65 5.89 -6.26 1.08
N ALA A 66 7.21 -6.29 1.32
CA ALA A 66 8.03 -5.09 1.44
C ALA A 66 8.03 -4.24 0.15
N ASP A 67 8.09 -4.89 -1.02
CA ASP A 67 7.98 -4.19 -2.31
C ASP A 67 6.61 -3.51 -2.48
N ILE A 68 5.52 -4.20 -2.10
CA ILE A 68 4.17 -3.64 -2.14
C ILE A 68 4.05 -2.43 -1.19
N LEU A 69 4.57 -2.54 0.03
CA LEU A 69 4.60 -1.44 1.00
C LEU A 69 5.33 -0.22 0.44
N TYR A 70 6.47 -0.42 -0.21
CA TYR A 70 7.24 0.67 -0.80
C TYR A 70 6.44 1.42 -1.89
N GLU A 71 5.80 0.69 -2.81
CA GLU A 71 4.95 1.29 -3.83
C GLU A 71 3.74 2.01 -3.23
N LEU A 72 3.17 1.46 -2.16
CA LEU A 72 2.04 2.06 -1.46
C LEU A 72 2.44 3.39 -0.78
N PHE A 73 3.58 3.43 -0.11
CA PHE A 73 4.13 4.68 0.46
C PHE A 73 4.40 5.73 -0.61
N SER A 74 4.95 5.32 -1.76
CA SER A 74 5.18 6.21 -2.90
C SER A 74 3.86 6.80 -3.43
N LEU A 75 2.81 5.98 -3.53
CA LEU A 75 1.50 6.42 -3.97
C LEU A 75 0.84 7.37 -2.96
N GLU A 76 0.92 7.05 -1.66
CA GLU A 76 0.38 7.89 -0.58
C GLU A 76 1.04 9.28 -0.54
N ALA A 77 2.37 9.34 -0.68
CA ALA A 77 3.11 10.60 -0.76
C ALA A 77 2.65 11.45 -1.95
N ARG A 78 2.44 10.82 -3.11
CA ARG A 78 1.94 11.49 -4.32
C ARG A 78 0.51 12.02 -4.15
N LEU A 79 -0.38 11.24 -3.53
CA LEU A 79 -1.76 11.67 -3.29
C LEU A 79 -1.84 12.80 -2.25
N THR A 80 -1.02 12.75 -1.20
CA THR A 80 -0.90 13.82 -0.20
C THR A 80 -0.45 15.13 -0.85
N HIS A 81 0.50 15.06 -1.79
CA HIS A 81 0.89 16.23 -2.56
C HIS A 81 -0.27 16.76 -3.42
N LEU A 82 -1.03 15.88 -4.09
CA LEU A 82 -2.15 16.27 -4.94
C LEU A 82 -3.33 16.86 -4.15
N SER A 83 -3.62 16.34 -2.96
CA SER A 83 -4.70 16.85 -2.11
C SER A 83 -4.40 18.23 -1.51
N SER A 84 -3.12 18.60 -1.40
CA SER A 84 -2.68 19.92 -0.93
C SER A 84 -2.76 21.03 -1.99
N LEU A 85 -2.98 20.68 -3.26
CA LEU A 85 -3.08 21.66 -4.34
C LEU A 85 -4.40 22.44 -4.24
N PRO A 86 -4.38 23.78 -4.34
CA PRO A 86 -5.60 24.57 -4.32
C PRO A 86 -6.47 24.22 -5.54
N LEU A 87 -7.75 23.94 -5.28
CA LEU A 87 -8.79 23.85 -6.31
C LEU A 87 -8.81 25.19 -7.07
N ARG A 88 -8.43 25.18 -8.34
CA ARG A 88 -8.46 26.36 -9.23
C ARG A 88 -9.76 26.42 -10.01
#